data_AF-A0A967XXC7-F1
#
_entry.id   AF-A0A967XXC7-F1
#
_cell.length_a   1.000
_cell.length_b   1.000
_cell.length_c   1.000
_cell.angle_alpha   90.00
_cell.angle_beta   90.00
_cell.angle_gamma   90.00
#
_symmetry.space_group_name_H-M   'P 1'
#
loop_
_entity.id
_entity.type
_entity.pdbx_description
1 polymer ?
#
loop_
_entity_poly.entity_id
_entity_poly.type
_entity_poly.pdbx_seq_one_letter_code
_entity_poly.pdbx_strand_id
1 'polypeptide(L)'
;MTPCFFVSDLHGKVDRYKKLFELIRDERPQAVFIGGDILASGLMPLTEFEPDHQDFINDFLVSGFKALRESLGQQYPQIFLILGNDDGRAVEAAILDVATEGIWKYVHNRRVRFKEFMVYGYAYVPPTPFQLKDWERYDVSRFVDPGCISPEDGFHSFPVSKRELKFSTIQRDLEWLGGDEALDRAVFLFHTPPYQTSLDRAALDGKMIDHVPLDVHVGSIAVKRFIENRQPLLTLHGHIHESARLMGSWK
;
A
#
# COMPACT_ATOMS: atom_id res chain seq x y z
N MET A 1 15.18 -0.99 23.13
CA MET A 1 14.69 -0.17 22.01
C MET A 1 13.19 -0.39 21.92
N THR A 2 12.39 0.66 21.74
CA THR A 2 10.94 0.50 21.51
C THR A 2 10.73 0.13 20.03
N PRO A 3 9.93 -0.91 19.72
CA PRO A 3 9.77 -1.39 18.34
C PRO A 3 8.96 -0.42 17.47
N CYS A 4 9.05 -0.62 16.15
CA CYS A 4 8.12 -0.09 15.16
C CYS A 4 7.50 -1.28 14.42
N PHE A 5 6.24 -1.18 14.04
CA PHE A 5 5.54 -2.24 13.32
C PHE A 5 5.31 -1.86 11.87
N PHE A 6 5.35 -2.85 10.98
CA PHE A 6 4.91 -2.73 9.60
C PHE A 6 3.91 -3.86 9.30
N VAL A 7 2.85 -3.52 8.58
CA VAL A 7 1.79 -4.44 8.15
C VAL A 7 1.23 -3.98 6.80
N SER A 8 0.76 -4.92 5.98
CA SER A 8 0.05 -4.67 4.73
C SER A 8 -0.93 -5.82 4.47
N ASP A 9 -1.80 -5.68 3.47
CA ASP A 9 -2.56 -6.78 2.89
C ASP A 9 -3.46 -7.49 3.94
N LEU A 10 -4.08 -6.65 4.79
CA LEU A 10 -5.00 -7.11 5.82
C LEU A 10 -6.37 -7.44 5.22
N HIS A 11 -6.71 -6.86 4.07
CA HIS A 11 -7.87 -7.14 3.24
C HIS A 11 -9.20 -7.20 4.02
N GLY A 12 -9.41 -6.25 4.94
CA GLY A 12 -10.64 -6.17 5.74
C GLY A 12 -10.84 -7.32 6.74
N LYS A 13 -9.86 -8.21 6.95
CA LYS A 13 -9.99 -9.38 7.83
C LYS A 13 -9.93 -8.96 9.30
N VAL A 14 -11.10 -8.93 9.93
CA VAL A 14 -11.33 -8.43 11.31
C VAL A 14 -10.43 -9.09 12.35
N ASP A 15 -10.19 -10.39 12.24
CA ASP A 15 -9.30 -11.15 13.12
C ASP A 15 -7.84 -10.65 13.06
N ARG A 16 -7.35 -10.31 11.86
CA ARG A 16 -5.99 -9.76 11.68
C ARG A 16 -5.87 -8.38 12.30
N TYR A 17 -6.90 -7.54 12.16
CA TYR A 17 -6.93 -6.21 12.79
C TYR A 17 -7.01 -6.29 14.31
N LYS A 18 -7.86 -7.16 14.86
CA LYS A 18 -7.95 -7.39 16.31
C LYS A 18 -6.58 -7.79 16.87
N LYS A 19 -5.88 -8.71 16.20
CA LYS A 19 -4.51 -9.10 16.56
C LYS A 19 -3.52 -7.93 16.47
N LEU A 20 -3.59 -7.11 15.42
CA LEU A 20 -2.77 -5.90 15.32
C LEU A 20 -3.03 -4.94 16.50
N PHE A 21 -4.29 -4.73 16.87
CA PHE A 21 -4.66 -3.86 17.98
C PHE A 21 -4.15 -4.39 19.33
N GLU A 22 -4.24 -5.70 19.56
CA GLU A 22 -3.64 -6.36 20.73
C GLU A 22 -2.13 -6.15 20.80
N LEU A 23 -1.41 -6.42 19.70
CA LEU A 23 0.04 -6.21 19.64
C LEU A 23 0.43 -4.75 19.90
N ILE A 24 -0.31 -3.79 19.34
CA ILE A 24 -0.07 -2.36 19.59
C ILE A 24 -0.25 -2.03 21.08
N ARG A 25 -1.29 -2.59 21.72
CA ARG A 25 -1.57 -2.35 23.14
C ARG A 25 -0.50 -2.92 24.06
N ASP A 26 -0.04 -4.13 23.74
CA ASP A 26 0.87 -4.91 24.58
C ASP A 26 2.32 -4.45 24.42
N GLU A 27 2.78 -4.22 23.19
CA GLU A 27 4.17 -3.90 22.90
C GLU A 27 4.46 -2.40 22.78
N ARG A 28 3.42 -1.58 22.59
CA ARG A 28 3.49 -0.11 22.56
C ARG A 28 4.59 0.41 21.62
N PRO A 29 4.50 0.09 20.31
CA PRO A 29 5.48 0.53 19.34
C PRO A 29 5.51 2.06 19.25
N GLN A 30 6.59 2.62 18.69
CA GLN A 30 6.68 4.06 18.46
C GLN A 30 5.91 4.50 17.22
N ALA A 31 5.85 3.61 16.24
CA ALA A 31 5.12 3.81 15.00
C ALA A 31 4.58 2.49 14.46
N VAL A 32 3.49 2.60 13.71
CA VAL A 32 2.90 1.52 12.92
C VAL A 32 2.77 2.03 11.49
N PHE A 33 3.33 1.29 10.53
CA PHE A 33 3.27 1.57 9.11
C PHE A 33 2.30 0.59 8.45
N ILE A 34 1.25 1.10 7.82
CA ILE A 34 0.20 0.32 7.15
C ILE A 34 0.34 0.52 5.64
N GLY A 35 0.85 -0.50 4.96
CA GLY A 35 1.33 -0.50 3.58
C GLY A 35 0.30 -0.70 2.48
N GLY A 36 -0.99 -0.49 2.75
CA GLY A 36 -2.07 -0.66 1.78
C GLY A 36 -2.85 -1.97 1.92
N ASP A 37 -3.84 -2.13 1.04
CA ASP A 37 -4.80 -3.23 1.00
C ASP A 37 -5.47 -3.48 2.36
N ILE A 38 -6.14 -2.42 2.82
CA ILE A 38 -6.81 -2.29 4.11
C ILE A 38 -8.23 -2.85 4.04
N LEU A 39 -8.93 -2.60 2.94
CA LEU A 39 -10.31 -2.99 2.70
C LEU A 39 -10.40 -4.41 2.14
N ALA A 40 -11.56 -5.03 2.27
CA ALA A 40 -11.82 -6.30 1.61
C ALA A 40 -11.64 -6.15 0.08
N SER A 41 -10.87 -7.06 -0.52
CA SER A 41 -10.57 -7.06 -1.95
C SER A 41 -11.85 -6.95 -2.78
N GLY A 42 -11.83 -6.08 -3.79
CA GLY A 42 -12.95 -5.55 -4.57
C GLY A 42 -13.72 -6.54 -5.46
N LEU A 43 -13.92 -7.79 -5.02
CA LEU A 43 -14.79 -8.78 -5.64
C LEU A 43 -15.18 -9.94 -4.69
N MET A 44 -15.02 -9.79 -3.36
CA MET A 44 -15.62 -10.79 -2.47
C MET A 44 -17.14 -10.82 -2.67
N PRO A 45 -17.74 -12.01 -2.89
CA PRO A 45 -19.17 -12.13 -2.94
C PRO A 45 -19.77 -11.60 -1.63
N LEU A 46 -20.99 -11.08 -1.73
CA LEU A 46 -21.88 -10.65 -0.64
C LEU A 46 -22.11 -11.72 0.47
N THR A 47 -21.30 -12.78 0.51
CA THR A 47 -21.32 -13.89 1.47
C THR A 47 -20.24 -13.80 2.54
N GLU A 48 -19.22 -12.92 2.40
CA GLU A 48 -18.20 -12.65 3.44
C GLU A 48 -18.27 -11.21 4.00
N PHE A 49 -19.43 -10.56 3.90
CA PHE A 49 -19.74 -9.53 4.89
C PHE A 49 -19.81 -10.24 6.25
N GLU A 50 -18.86 -9.98 7.15
CA GLU A 50 -19.18 -10.14 8.57
C GLU A 50 -20.37 -9.20 8.82
N PRO A 51 -21.54 -9.73 9.22
CA PRO A 51 -22.80 -8.98 9.22
C PRO A 51 -22.84 -7.79 10.19
N ASP A 52 -21.79 -7.59 10.98
CA ASP A 52 -21.76 -6.62 12.08
C ASP A 52 -21.29 -5.21 11.66
N HIS A 53 -20.72 -5.02 10.46
CA HIS A 53 -20.21 -3.71 10.02
C HIS A 53 -20.71 -3.34 8.62
N GLN A 54 -21.66 -2.41 8.54
CA GLN A 54 -22.14 -1.86 7.26
C GLN A 54 -21.11 -0.89 6.65
N ASP A 55 -20.36 -0.19 7.49
CA ASP A 55 -19.23 0.66 7.11
C ASP A 55 -17.96 0.20 7.82
N PHE A 56 -17.19 -0.69 7.18
CA PHE A 56 -15.95 -1.23 7.76
C PHE A 56 -14.95 -0.15 8.20
N ILE A 57 -14.89 0.99 7.49
CA ILE A 57 -13.95 2.06 7.82
C ILE A 57 -14.38 2.70 9.13
N ASN A 58 -15.59 3.25 9.19
CA ASN A 58 -16.01 4.02 10.35
C ASN A 58 -16.37 3.13 11.54
N ASP A 59 -17.11 2.05 11.32
CA ASP A 59 -17.64 1.21 12.40
C ASP A 59 -16.55 0.37 13.07
N PHE A 60 -15.55 -0.08 12.29
CA PHE A 60 -14.52 -1.00 12.78
C PHE A 60 -13.13 -0.37 12.83
N LEU A 61 -12.59 0.08 11.69
CA LEU A 61 -11.20 0.54 11.62
C LEU A 61 -10.96 1.79 12.47
N VAL A 62 -11.77 2.84 12.24
CA VAL A 62 -11.69 4.11 12.97
C VAL A 62 -11.99 3.90 14.45
N SER A 63 -13.07 3.19 14.78
CA SER A 63 -13.44 2.85 16.16
C SER A 63 -12.33 2.11 16.90
N GLY A 64 -11.69 1.13 16.26
CA GLY A 64 -10.58 0.37 16.83
C GLY A 64 -9.37 1.25 17.16
N PHE A 65 -8.96 2.12 16.23
CA PHE A 65 -7.86 3.05 16.49
C PHE A 65 -8.22 4.16 17.50
N LYS A 66 -9.47 4.64 17.52
CA LYS A 66 -9.96 5.56 18.57
C LYS A 66 -9.87 4.92 19.96
N ALA A 67 -10.35 3.68 20.11
CA ALA A 67 -10.24 2.94 21.35
C ALA A 67 -8.78 2.69 21.78
N LEU A 68 -7.89 2.39 20.84
CA LEU A 68 -6.45 2.30 21.12
C LEU A 68 -5.89 3.63 21.63
N ARG A 69 -6.20 4.74 20.96
CA ARG A 69 -5.73 6.06 21.35
C ARG A 69 -6.22 6.47 22.73
N GLU A 70 -7.48 6.22 23.04
CA GLU A 70 -8.05 6.45 24.37
C GLU A 70 -7.35 5.61 25.45
N SER A 71 -7.14 4.33 25.19
CA SER A 71 -6.52 3.41 26.16
C SER A 71 -5.03 3.67 26.41
N LEU A 72 -4.28 4.07 25.37
CA LEU A 72 -2.82 4.27 25.45
C LEU A 72 -2.43 5.71 25.78
N GLY A 73 -3.30 6.69 25.54
CA GLY A 73 -3.03 8.10 25.80
C GLY A 73 -1.73 8.57 25.13
N GLN A 74 -0.76 9.04 25.92
CA GLN A 74 0.54 9.52 25.42
C GLN A 74 1.43 8.41 24.84
N GLN A 75 1.09 7.14 25.05
CA GLN A 75 1.80 5.98 24.50
C GLN A 75 1.22 5.50 23.17
N TYR A 76 0.18 6.17 22.65
CA TYR A 76 -0.37 5.85 21.34
C TYR A 76 0.69 6.04 20.23
N PRO A 77 0.95 5.02 19.39
CA PRO A 77 1.95 5.12 18.33
C PRO A 77 1.56 6.14 17.26
N GLN A 78 2.56 6.64 16.52
CA GLN A 78 2.28 7.32 15.26
C GLN A 78 1.90 6.28 14.19
N ILE A 79 0.66 6.35 13.72
CA ILE A 79 0.20 5.50 12.61
C ILE A 79 0.46 6.21 11.29
N PHE A 80 1.16 5.57 10.36
CA PHE A 80 1.37 6.02 8.99
C PHE A 80 0.64 5.07 8.04
N LEU A 81 -0.13 5.61 7.11
CA LEU A 81 -1.05 4.84 6.29
C LEU A 81 -0.98 5.28 4.83
N ILE A 82 -0.93 4.30 3.93
CA ILE A 82 -1.27 4.43 2.51
C ILE A 82 -2.39 3.45 2.17
N LEU A 83 -3.05 3.69 1.05
CA LEU A 83 -3.97 2.73 0.43
C LEU A 83 -3.20 1.81 -0.54
N GLY A 84 -3.79 0.69 -0.91
CA GLY A 84 -3.31 -0.26 -1.91
C GLY A 84 -4.30 -0.45 -3.05
N ASN A 85 -3.98 -1.28 -4.04
CA ASN A 85 -4.81 -1.43 -5.25
C ASN A 85 -6.21 -2.01 -4.98
N ASP A 86 -6.41 -2.71 -3.85
CA ASP A 86 -7.72 -3.21 -3.47
C ASP A 86 -8.58 -2.16 -2.74
N ASP A 87 -7.98 -1.05 -2.33
CA ASP A 87 -8.65 0.03 -1.61
C ASP A 87 -9.26 1.06 -2.57
N GLY A 88 -10.50 0.87 -3.02
CA GLY A 88 -11.16 1.83 -3.92
C GLY A 88 -11.04 3.31 -3.46
N ARG A 89 -10.52 4.18 -4.31
CA ARG A 89 -10.18 5.58 -3.98
C ARG A 89 -11.38 6.45 -3.60
N ALA A 90 -12.60 6.01 -3.87
CA ALA A 90 -13.81 6.62 -3.31
C ALA A 90 -13.76 6.78 -1.78
N VAL A 91 -12.99 5.93 -1.07
CA VAL A 91 -12.82 6.01 0.38
C VAL A 91 -11.72 6.96 0.85
N GLU A 92 -10.88 7.48 -0.06
CA GLU A 92 -9.71 8.31 0.29
C GLU A 92 -10.12 9.55 1.09
N ALA A 93 -11.28 10.15 0.75
CA ALA A 93 -11.80 11.31 1.47
C ALA A 93 -12.09 10.99 2.94
N ALA A 94 -12.75 9.86 3.24
CA ALA A 94 -13.03 9.44 4.61
C ALA A 94 -11.73 9.15 5.39
N ILE A 95 -10.74 8.53 4.75
CA ILE A 95 -9.43 8.28 5.35
C ILE A 95 -8.70 9.59 5.68
N LEU A 96 -8.78 10.59 4.80
CA LEU A 96 -8.23 11.91 5.01
C LEU A 96 -8.92 12.67 6.14
N ASP A 97 -10.25 12.63 6.21
CA ASP A 97 -11.03 13.30 7.26
C ASP A 97 -10.62 12.79 8.64
N VAL A 98 -10.54 11.48 8.81
CA VAL A 98 -10.07 10.85 10.06
C VAL A 98 -8.60 11.19 10.37
N ALA A 99 -7.77 11.39 9.35
CA ALA A 99 -6.38 11.82 9.55
C ALA A 99 -6.33 13.23 10.19
N THR A 100 -7.30 14.10 9.93
CA THR A 100 -7.38 15.43 10.56
C THR A 100 -7.68 15.37 12.06
N GLU A 101 -8.34 14.29 12.52
CA GLU A 101 -8.57 14.03 13.94
C GLU A 101 -7.30 13.53 14.67
N GLY A 102 -6.23 13.21 13.92
CA GLY A 102 -4.96 12.73 14.47
C GLY A 102 -4.95 11.25 14.84
N ILE A 103 -5.88 10.45 14.31
CA ILE A 103 -5.93 8.99 14.50
C ILE A 103 -4.78 8.31 13.76
N TRP A 104 -4.52 8.75 12.53
CA TRP A 104 -3.39 8.32 11.69
C TRP A 104 -2.89 9.46 10.83
N LYS A 105 -1.76 9.24 10.16
CA LYS A 105 -1.19 10.12 9.16
C LYS A 105 -1.29 9.44 7.80
N TYR A 106 -2.14 9.97 6.93
CA TYR A 106 -2.20 9.52 5.54
C TYR A 106 -1.05 10.13 4.74
N VAL A 107 -0.19 9.27 4.18
CA VAL A 107 1.11 9.68 3.61
C VAL A 107 1.25 9.46 2.10
N HIS A 108 0.20 9.01 1.41
CA HIS A 108 0.26 8.88 -0.06
C HIS A 108 0.61 10.21 -0.74
N ASN A 109 1.64 10.21 -1.60
CA ASN A 109 2.18 11.38 -2.29
C ASN A 109 2.54 12.54 -1.35
N ARG A 110 2.94 12.21 -0.12
CA ARG A 110 3.29 13.17 0.93
C ARG A 110 4.54 12.71 1.66
N ARG A 111 5.17 13.66 2.34
CA ARG A 111 6.26 13.42 3.29
C ARG A 111 5.90 13.96 4.66
N VAL A 112 6.18 13.18 5.69
CA VAL A 112 5.81 13.49 7.08
C VAL A 112 6.98 13.17 8.00
N ARG A 113 7.30 14.11 8.89
CA ARG A 113 8.38 13.94 9.85
C ARG A 113 8.01 12.89 10.91
N PHE A 114 8.92 11.94 11.15
CA PHE A 114 8.90 11.00 12.26
C PHE A 114 10.24 11.07 13.00
N LYS A 115 10.29 11.87 14.07
CA LYS A 115 11.53 12.15 14.81
C LYS A 115 12.64 12.65 13.87
N GLU A 116 13.78 11.98 13.80
CA GLU A 116 14.88 12.27 12.89
C GLU A 116 14.66 11.79 11.44
N PHE A 117 13.67 10.93 11.21
CA PHE A 117 13.34 10.34 9.91
C PHE A 117 12.28 11.14 9.16
N MET A 118 12.26 10.99 7.85
CA MET A 118 11.17 11.49 6.99
C MET A 118 10.45 10.29 6.36
N VAL A 119 9.14 10.19 6.58
CA VAL A 119 8.30 9.11 6.05
C VAL A 119 7.64 9.59 4.77
N TYR A 120 7.80 8.84 3.69
CA TYR A 120 7.18 9.07 2.38
C TYR A 120 6.19 7.95 2.10
N GLY A 121 5.03 8.25 1.53
CA GLY A 121 4.06 7.23 1.15
C GLY A 121 3.76 7.23 -0.34
N TYR A 122 3.61 6.04 -0.92
CA TYR A 122 3.27 5.88 -2.33
C TYR A 122 2.47 4.60 -2.57
N ALA A 123 1.25 4.76 -3.08
CA ALA A 123 0.22 3.71 -3.13
C ALA A 123 0.17 2.96 -4.46
N TYR A 124 0.67 3.59 -5.55
CA TYR A 124 0.46 3.05 -6.88
C TYR A 124 1.24 1.75 -7.12
N VAL A 125 0.61 0.82 -7.82
CA VAL A 125 1.20 -0.41 -8.37
C VAL A 125 1.24 -0.35 -9.90
N PRO A 126 2.12 -1.13 -10.56
CA PRO A 126 2.07 -1.34 -12.01
C PRO A 126 0.71 -1.91 -12.45
N PRO A 127 0.39 -1.85 -13.76
CA PRO A 127 -0.86 -2.41 -14.27
C PRO A 127 -1.06 -3.87 -13.86
N THR A 128 -2.24 -4.20 -13.33
CA THR A 128 -2.60 -5.55 -12.86
C THR A 128 -3.72 -6.16 -13.72
N PRO A 129 -4.06 -7.46 -13.58
CA PRO A 129 -5.21 -8.04 -14.28
C PRO A 129 -6.58 -7.64 -13.67
N PHE A 130 -6.60 -6.92 -12.55
CA PHE A 130 -7.82 -6.59 -11.83
C PHE A 130 -8.56 -5.39 -12.44
N GLN A 131 -9.86 -5.29 -12.22
CA GLN A 131 -10.66 -4.23 -12.83
C GLN A 131 -10.51 -2.87 -12.13
N LEU A 132 -10.24 -2.83 -10.82
CA LEU A 132 -10.09 -1.58 -10.08
C LEU A 132 -8.72 -0.94 -10.37
N LYS A 133 -8.71 0.28 -10.90
CA LYS A 133 -7.51 0.98 -11.41
C LYS A 133 -7.14 2.24 -10.64
N ASP A 134 -7.82 2.51 -9.54
CA ASP A 134 -7.66 3.75 -8.76
C ASP A 134 -6.22 4.00 -8.28
N TRP A 135 -5.53 2.91 -7.92
CA TRP A 135 -4.12 2.91 -7.49
C TRP A 135 -3.24 2.15 -8.47
N GLU A 136 -3.61 2.11 -9.74
CA GLU A 136 -2.73 1.63 -10.79
C GLU A 136 -2.17 2.78 -11.61
N ARG A 137 -0.89 2.66 -11.96
CA ARG A 137 -0.21 3.64 -12.79
C ARG A 137 0.79 2.92 -13.67
N TYR A 138 0.94 3.40 -14.91
CA TYR A 138 2.01 2.92 -15.78
C TYR A 138 3.37 3.01 -15.07
N ASP A 139 4.22 2.00 -15.20
CA ASP A 139 5.44 1.92 -14.39
C ASP A 139 6.52 2.92 -14.87
N VAL A 140 7.17 2.60 -15.99
CA VAL A 140 8.18 3.46 -16.67
C VAL A 140 7.72 3.93 -18.04
N SER A 141 6.77 3.22 -18.65
CA SER A 141 6.21 3.52 -19.97
C SER A 141 4.78 3.00 -20.04
N ARG A 142 4.07 3.25 -21.16
CA ARG A 142 2.70 2.76 -21.38
C ARG A 142 2.60 1.26 -21.72
N PHE A 143 3.66 0.50 -21.43
CA PHE A 143 3.66 -0.94 -21.57
C PHE A 143 2.77 -1.57 -20.49
N VAL A 144 2.07 -2.64 -20.84
CA VAL A 144 1.19 -3.42 -19.97
C VAL A 144 1.57 -4.88 -20.16
N ASP A 145 1.84 -5.57 -19.06
CA ASP A 145 2.22 -6.97 -19.09
C ASP A 145 1.09 -7.86 -19.63
N PRO A 146 1.43 -9.01 -20.28
CA PRO A 146 0.42 -9.96 -20.73
C PRO A 146 -0.57 -10.33 -19.62
N GLY A 147 -1.86 -10.23 -19.93
CA GLY A 147 -2.95 -10.48 -18.97
C GLY A 147 -3.36 -9.30 -18.10
N CYS A 148 -2.55 -8.24 -18.03
CA CYS A 148 -2.90 -7.05 -17.29
C CYS A 148 -3.81 -6.12 -18.11
N ILE A 149 -4.61 -5.33 -17.40
CA ILE A 149 -5.51 -4.35 -17.99
C ILE A 149 -4.87 -2.98 -17.87
N SER A 150 -4.88 -2.21 -18.95
CA SER A 150 -4.44 -0.82 -18.96
C SER A 150 -5.15 0.00 -17.87
N PRO A 151 -4.45 0.90 -17.16
CA PRO A 151 -5.10 1.85 -16.26
C PRO A 151 -6.18 2.71 -16.96
N GLU A 152 -6.14 2.83 -18.30
CA GLU A 152 -7.14 3.56 -19.08
C GLU A 152 -8.45 2.77 -19.31
N ASP A 153 -8.40 1.43 -19.21
CA ASP A 153 -9.48 0.55 -19.69
C ASP A 153 -10.25 -0.16 -18.56
N GLY A 154 -9.80 -0.03 -17.30
CA GLY A 154 -10.50 -0.58 -16.14
C GLY A 154 -11.45 0.40 -15.45
N PHE A 155 -11.97 -0.03 -14.31
CA PHE A 155 -12.88 0.72 -13.45
C PHE A 155 -12.12 1.65 -12.49
N HIS A 156 -12.60 2.90 -12.37
CA HIS A 156 -12.13 3.87 -11.39
C HIS A 156 -13.30 4.28 -10.51
N SER A 157 -13.15 4.15 -9.19
CA SER A 157 -14.18 4.59 -8.24
C SER A 157 -14.13 6.10 -7.98
N PHE A 158 -13.02 6.75 -8.35
CA PHE A 158 -12.85 8.20 -8.29
C PHE A 158 -12.53 8.77 -9.67
N PRO A 159 -13.13 9.91 -10.09
CA PRO A 159 -12.85 10.48 -11.40
C PRO A 159 -11.38 10.90 -11.58
N VAL A 160 -10.73 10.37 -12.62
CA VAL A 160 -9.37 10.74 -13.02
C VAL A 160 -9.39 11.28 -14.45
N SER A 161 -8.58 12.31 -14.74
CA SER A 161 -8.53 12.87 -16.09
C SER A 161 -7.87 11.90 -17.07
N LYS A 162 -8.35 11.85 -18.33
CA LYS A 162 -7.72 11.03 -19.38
C LYS A 162 -6.23 11.35 -19.58
N ARG A 163 -5.85 12.61 -19.36
CA ARG A 163 -4.46 13.05 -19.45
C ARG A 163 -3.62 12.39 -18.36
N GLU A 164 -4.11 12.37 -17.12
CA GLU A 164 -3.42 11.72 -16.01
C GLU A 164 -3.29 10.22 -16.25
N LEU A 165 -4.39 9.53 -16.58
CA LEU A 165 -4.37 8.08 -16.86
C LEU A 165 -3.34 7.70 -17.94
N LYS A 166 -3.20 8.53 -18.97
CA LYS A 166 -2.34 8.25 -20.11
C LYS A 166 -0.87 8.60 -19.92
N PHE A 167 -0.57 9.65 -19.15
CA PHE A 167 0.77 10.27 -19.13
C PHE A 167 1.47 10.24 -17.77
N SER A 168 0.75 9.88 -16.71
CA SER A 168 1.36 9.67 -15.40
C SER A 168 2.04 8.31 -15.33
N THR A 169 3.19 8.27 -14.67
CA THR A 169 3.99 7.05 -14.48
C THR A 169 4.54 7.00 -13.08
N ILE A 170 4.72 5.81 -12.52
CA ILE A 170 5.37 5.62 -11.21
C ILE A 170 6.73 6.32 -11.21
N GLN A 171 7.53 6.15 -12.25
CA GLN A 171 8.84 6.80 -12.35
C GLN A 171 8.79 8.32 -12.12
N ARG A 172 7.93 9.03 -12.86
CA ARG A 172 7.77 10.49 -12.73
C ARG A 172 7.26 10.91 -11.36
N ASP A 173 6.36 10.14 -10.77
CA ASP A 173 5.86 10.44 -9.43
C ASP A 173 6.98 10.33 -8.39
N LEU A 174 7.82 9.31 -8.49
CA LEU A 174 8.93 9.12 -7.56
C LEU A 174 10.04 10.17 -7.74
N GLU A 175 10.30 10.60 -8.98
CA GLU A 175 11.18 11.74 -9.25
C GLU A 175 10.66 12.99 -8.52
N TRP A 176 9.35 13.25 -8.56
CA TRP A 176 8.75 14.40 -7.87
C TRP A 176 8.70 14.23 -6.34
N LEU A 177 8.25 13.06 -5.85
CA LEU A 177 8.08 12.78 -4.43
C LEU A 177 9.42 12.74 -3.68
N GLY A 178 10.45 12.18 -4.32
CA GLY A 178 11.80 12.14 -3.77
C GLY A 178 12.50 13.51 -3.81
N GLY A 179 12.12 14.39 -4.74
CA GLY A 179 12.74 15.71 -4.94
C GLY A 179 14.26 15.60 -5.12
N ASP A 180 15.00 16.63 -4.69
CA ASP A 180 16.48 16.67 -4.77
C ASP A 180 17.18 16.43 -3.42
N GLU A 181 16.42 16.24 -2.35
CA GLU A 181 16.98 16.03 -1.01
C GLU A 181 17.65 14.66 -0.87
N ALA A 182 18.64 14.57 0.02
CA ALA A 182 19.26 13.32 0.41
C ALA A 182 18.25 12.43 1.17
N LEU A 183 18.24 11.13 0.85
CA LEU A 183 17.27 10.16 1.39
C LEU A 183 17.88 9.23 2.44
N ASP A 184 19.06 9.57 2.99
CA ASP A 184 19.76 8.77 4.01
C ASP A 184 19.01 8.62 5.34
N ARG A 185 17.94 9.41 5.54
CA ARG A 185 16.98 9.29 6.65
C ARG A 185 15.54 9.10 6.21
N ALA A 186 15.33 8.72 4.95
CA ALA A 186 14.00 8.52 4.39
C ALA A 186 13.52 7.08 4.62
N VAL A 187 12.29 6.95 5.13
CA VAL A 187 11.54 5.70 5.17
C VAL A 187 10.45 5.80 4.13
N PHE A 188 10.50 4.96 3.10
CA PHE A 188 9.43 4.88 2.11
C PHE A 188 8.47 3.75 2.45
N LEU A 189 7.18 4.10 2.50
CA LEU A 189 6.08 3.19 2.55
C LEU A 189 5.52 3.08 1.13
N PHE A 190 5.94 2.04 0.42
CA PHE A 190 5.45 1.69 -0.90
C PHE A 190 4.39 0.59 -0.77
N HIS A 191 3.35 0.62 -1.58
CA HIS A 191 2.50 -0.56 -1.70
C HIS A 191 3.18 -1.61 -2.60
N THR A 192 3.60 -1.22 -3.81
CA THR A 192 4.28 -2.14 -4.74
C THR A 192 5.72 -2.48 -4.30
N PRO A 193 6.16 -3.75 -4.44
CA PRO A 193 7.55 -4.15 -4.25
C PRO A 193 8.44 -3.78 -5.45
N PRO A 194 9.77 -3.71 -5.28
CA PRO A 194 10.71 -3.52 -6.38
C PRO A 194 10.79 -4.78 -7.26
N TYR A 195 10.84 -4.56 -8.58
CA TYR A 195 10.90 -5.63 -9.58
C TYR A 195 12.13 -6.54 -9.43
N GLN A 196 11.95 -7.85 -9.64
CA GLN A 196 13.00 -8.87 -9.59
C GLN A 196 13.73 -8.93 -8.25
N THR A 197 12.95 -9.04 -7.17
CA THR A 197 13.44 -9.25 -5.81
C THR A 197 12.74 -10.43 -5.15
N SER A 198 13.12 -10.74 -3.91
CA SER A 198 12.40 -11.69 -3.05
C SER A 198 11.00 -11.22 -2.66
N LEU A 199 10.64 -9.96 -2.94
CA LEU A 199 9.40 -9.33 -2.47
C LEU A 199 8.29 -9.29 -3.54
N ASP A 200 8.60 -9.56 -4.81
CA ASP A 200 7.68 -9.36 -5.93
C ASP A 200 7.36 -10.63 -6.72
N ARG A 201 7.65 -11.81 -6.16
CA ARG A 201 7.38 -13.08 -6.86
C ARG A 201 5.94 -13.53 -6.61
N ALA A 202 5.20 -13.70 -7.69
CA ALA A 202 3.85 -14.26 -7.70
C ALA A 202 3.84 -15.73 -8.14
N ALA A 203 2.80 -16.47 -7.77
CA ALA A 203 2.57 -17.88 -8.11
C ALA A 203 2.08 -18.02 -9.56
N LEU A 204 2.92 -17.62 -10.51
CA LEU A 204 2.65 -17.60 -11.95
C LEU A 204 3.49 -18.62 -12.74
N ASP A 205 4.24 -19.49 -12.06
CA ASP A 205 5.09 -20.50 -12.69
C ASP A 205 4.29 -21.35 -13.71
N GLY A 206 4.77 -21.35 -14.96
CA GLY A 206 4.18 -22.13 -16.06
C GLY A 206 2.84 -21.59 -16.59
N LYS A 207 2.35 -20.45 -16.11
CA LYS A 207 1.13 -19.82 -16.64
C LYS A 207 1.42 -19.07 -17.93
N MET A 208 0.44 -19.07 -18.83
CA MET A 208 0.51 -18.39 -20.13
C MET A 208 -0.84 -17.72 -20.45
N ILE A 209 -0.79 -16.61 -21.17
CA ILE A 209 -1.96 -15.95 -21.77
C ILE A 209 -1.66 -15.75 -23.26
N ASP A 210 -2.58 -16.18 -24.14
CA ASP A 210 -2.41 -16.12 -25.60
C ASP A 210 -1.06 -16.69 -26.08
N HIS A 211 -0.64 -17.81 -25.49
CA HIS A 211 0.64 -18.48 -25.73
C HIS A 211 1.90 -17.70 -25.31
N VAL A 212 1.74 -16.57 -24.60
CA VAL A 212 2.83 -15.80 -24.01
C VAL A 212 3.01 -16.21 -22.55
N PRO A 213 4.21 -16.63 -22.11
CA PRO A 213 4.47 -16.93 -20.71
C PRO A 213 4.36 -15.67 -19.85
N LEU A 214 3.76 -15.81 -18.67
CA LEU A 214 3.69 -14.71 -17.71
C LEU A 214 5.03 -14.54 -17.00
N ASP A 215 5.39 -13.29 -16.71
CA ASP A 215 6.48 -13.00 -15.78
C ASP A 215 6.04 -13.42 -14.36
N VAL A 216 6.95 -14.03 -13.62
CA VAL A 216 6.72 -14.40 -12.22
C VAL A 216 7.03 -13.25 -11.28
N HIS A 217 7.74 -12.22 -11.75
CA HIS A 217 8.03 -10.99 -11.06
C HIS A 217 7.06 -9.91 -11.51
N VAL A 218 6.31 -9.35 -10.57
CA VAL A 218 5.21 -8.40 -10.84
C VAL A 218 5.41 -7.05 -10.13
N GLY A 219 6.62 -6.81 -9.60
CA GLY A 219 6.99 -5.57 -8.93
C GLY A 219 7.25 -4.42 -9.92
N SER A 220 7.51 -3.23 -9.37
CA SER A 220 7.78 -2.03 -10.16
C SER A 220 9.27 -1.88 -10.49
N ILE A 221 9.57 -1.71 -11.78
CA ILE A 221 10.90 -1.36 -12.29
C ILE A 221 11.25 0.07 -11.86
N ALA A 222 10.28 0.98 -11.86
CA ALA A 222 10.48 2.35 -11.42
C ALA A 222 10.89 2.43 -9.94
N VAL A 223 10.22 1.68 -9.06
CA VAL A 223 10.56 1.58 -7.63
C VAL A 223 11.95 0.99 -7.45
N LYS A 224 12.29 -0.10 -8.15
CA LYS A 224 13.64 -0.68 -8.12
C LYS A 224 14.71 0.36 -8.46
N ARG A 225 14.56 1.02 -9.62
CA ARG A 225 15.49 2.05 -10.10
C ARG A 225 15.59 3.23 -9.13
N PHE A 226 14.48 3.65 -8.55
CA PHE A 226 14.46 4.73 -7.56
C PHE A 226 15.28 4.34 -6.33
N ILE A 227 15.08 3.14 -5.78
CA ILE A 227 15.82 2.65 -4.61
C ILE A 227 17.31 2.54 -4.93
N GLU A 228 17.69 1.93 -6.05
CA GLU A 228 19.09 1.77 -6.48
C GLU A 228 19.79 3.13 -6.64
N ASN A 229 19.13 4.12 -7.24
CA ASN A 229 19.73 5.42 -7.52
C ASN A 229 19.72 6.39 -6.34
N ARG A 230 18.66 6.36 -5.51
CA ARG A 230 18.43 7.35 -4.45
C ARG A 230 18.75 6.85 -3.06
N GLN A 231 18.91 5.54 -2.89
CA GLN A 231 19.37 4.86 -1.66
C GLN A 231 18.67 5.38 -0.39
N PRO A 232 17.32 5.32 -0.31
CA PRO A 232 16.63 5.63 0.93
C PRO A 232 17.06 4.67 2.05
N LEU A 233 16.98 5.13 3.31
CA LEU A 233 17.38 4.33 4.47
C LEU A 233 16.63 3.00 4.57
N LEU A 234 15.31 3.04 4.35
CA LEU A 234 14.42 1.87 4.46
C LEU A 234 13.27 2.02 3.49
N THR A 235 12.89 0.91 2.86
CA THR A 235 11.65 0.81 2.10
C THR A 235 10.82 -0.36 2.62
N LEU A 236 9.50 -0.14 2.70
CA LEU A 236 8.51 -1.09 3.18
C LEU A 236 7.51 -1.34 2.05
N HIS A 237 7.14 -2.60 1.83
CA HIS A 237 6.39 -3.05 0.64
C HIS A 237 5.30 -4.06 1.01
N GLY A 238 4.16 -4.02 0.29
CA GLY A 238 3.04 -4.96 0.41
C GLY A 238 2.73 -5.64 -0.93
N HIS A 239 1.45 -5.74 -1.27
CA HIS A 239 0.88 -6.15 -2.57
C HIS A 239 1.06 -7.65 -2.90
N ILE A 240 2.29 -8.17 -2.88
CA ILE A 240 2.58 -9.57 -3.28
C ILE A 240 2.74 -10.45 -2.04
N HIS A 241 1.63 -10.65 -1.32
CA HIS A 241 1.59 -11.33 -0.02
C HIS A 241 2.12 -12.78 -0.04
N GLU A 242 2.17 -13.42 -1.21
CA GLU A 242 2.67 -14.78 -1.36
C GLU A 242 4.18 -14.88 -1.54
N SER A 243 4.85 -13.77 -1.87
CA SER A 243 6.28 -13.76 -2.19
C SER A 243 7.12 -14.30 -1.04
N ALA A 244 6.82 -13.88 0.20
CA ALA A 244 7.54 -14.34 1.39
C ALA A 244 7.47 -15.87 1.57
N ARG A 245 6.32 -16.48 1.29
CA ARG A 245 6.12 -17.93 1.36
C ARG A 245 6.84 -18.64 0.21
N LEU A 246 6.82 -18.06 -0.99
CA LEU A 246 7.43 -18.63 -2.19
C LEU A 246 8.97 -18.56 -2.17
N MET A 247 9.52 -17.49 -1.60
CA MET A 247 10.96 -17.19 -1.62
C MET A 247 11.67 -17.57 -0.32
N GLY A 248 10.93 -17.74 0.78
CA GLY A 248 11.52 -17.95 2.11
C GLY A 248 12.29 -16.74 2.64
N SER A 249 12.15 -15.58 1.99
CA SER A 249 12.71 -14.29 2.41
C SER A 249 11.63 -13.22 2.39
N TRP A 250 11.71 -12.34 3.38
CA TRP A 250 10.86 -11.15 3.54
C TRP A 250 11.71 -9.87 3.63
N LYS A 251 13.00 -9.99 3.30
CA LYS A 251 13.98 -8.93 3.18
C LYS A 251 14.51 -8.89 1.75
#